data_AF-A0A963N5V1-F1
#
_entry.id   AF-A0A963N5V1-F1
#
_cell.length_a   1.000
_cell.length_b   1.000
_cell.length_c   1.000
_cell.angle_alpha   90.00
_cell.angle_beta   90.00
_cell.angle_gamma   90.00
#
_symmetry.space_group_name_H-M   'P 1'
#
loop_
_entity.id
_entity.type
_entity.pdbx_description
1 polymer ?
#
loop_
_entity_poly.entity_id
_entity_poly.type
_entity_poly.pdbx_seq_one_letter_code
_entity_poly.pdbx_strand_id
1 'polypeptide(L)'
;MSELPPSDLALFWAGVIALAIIVYVILDGFDLGVGILFGSTVDEARRVSMMNSIAPFWDGNETWLVIVGAGLFATFPTVYAVFLGAFYIPVLLLLLGLIFRGVAFEFRYRGQRLRWLWDGGFCIGSIVVAFVQGAAVGAMMRGIAVDDGQYSGGS
;
A
#
# COMPACT_ATOMS: atom_id res chain seq x y z
N MET A 1 -29.10 13.12 -19.61
CA MET A 1 -27.95 12.79 -20.46
C MET A 1 -27.81 11.29 -20.44
N SER A 2 -27.98 10.61 -21.57
CA SER A 2 -27.73 9.16 -21.65
C SER A 2 -26.22 8.96 -21.51
N GLU A 3 -25.78 8.36 -20.41
CA GLU A 3 -24.39 7.98 -20.20
C GLU A 3 -23.97 7.09 -21.38
N LEU A 4 -23.00 7.56 -22.17
CA LEU A 4 -22.41 6.72 -23.21
C LEU A 4 -21.71 5.55 -22.51
N PRO A 5 -21.85 4.31 -23.01
CA PRO A 5 -21.16 3.18 -22.40
C PRO A 5 -19.65 3.43 -22.40
N PRO A 6 -18.93 3.06 -21.32
CA PRO A 6 -17.48 3.14 -21.29
C PRO A 6 -16.88 2.46 -22.50
N SER A 7 -15.82 3.03 -23.08
CA SER A 7 -15.14 2.38 -24.21
C SER A 7 -14.53 1.04 -23.77
N ASP A 8 -14.48 0.07 -24.67
CA ASP A 8 -13.88 -1.25 -24.39
C ASP A 8 -12.43 -1.12 -23.87
N LEU A 9 -11.70 -0.13 -24.39
CA LEU A 9 -10.35 0.20 -23.95
C LEU A 9 -10.32 0.71 -22.50
N ALA A 10 -11.29 1.54 -22.10
CA ALA A 10 -11.41 1.99 -20.71
C ALA A 10 -11.73 0.81 -19.77
N LEU A 11 -12.64 -0.08 -20.16
CA LEU A 11 -12.94 -1.29 -19.37
C LEU A 11 -11.73 -2.22 -19.23
N PHE A 12 -10.98 -2.42 -20.32
CA PHE A 12 -9.76 -3.20 -20.30
C PHE A 12 -8.75 -2.65 -19.28
N TRP A 13 -8.43 -1.35 -19.35
CA TRP A 13 -7.47 -0.74 -18.44
C TRP A 13 -7.97 -0.67 -17.00
N ALA A 14 -9.26 -0.43 -16.78
CA ALA A 14 -9.86 -0.52 -15.46
C ALA A 14 -9.70 -1.93 -14.87
N GLY A 15 -9.88 -2.98 -15.69
CA GLY A 15 -9.64 -4.36 -15.30
C GLY A 15 -8.17 -4.65 -14.97
N VAL A 16 -7.22 -4.14 -15.76
CA VAL A 16 -5.78 -4.26 -15.48
C VAL A 16 -5.40 -3.60 -14.16
N ILE A 17 -5.88 -2.39 -13.92
CA ILE A 17 -5.61 -1.65 -12.67
C ILE A 17 -6.26 -2.36 -11.47
N ALA A 18 -7.51 -2.82 -11.61
CA ALA A 18 -8.18 -3.58 -10.56
C ALA A 18 -7.42 -4.88 -10.22
N LEU A 19 -6.95 -5.60 -11.23
CA LEU A 19 -6.11 -6.78 -11.05
C LEU A 19 -4.80 -6.43 -10.32
N ALA A 20 -4.12 -5.37 -10.73
CA ALA A 20 -2.89 -4.91 -10.08
C ALA A 20 -3.10 -4.55 -8.61
N ILE A 21 -4.22 -3.89 -8.27
CA ILE A 21 -4.60 -3.60 -6.88
C ILE A 21 -4.82 -4.90 -6.10
N ILE A 22 -5.57 -5.86 -6.65
CA ILE A 22 -5.84 -7.14 -5.98
C ILE A 22 -4.53 -7.90 -5.73
N VAL A 23 -3.64 -7.96 -6.73
CA VAL A 23 -2.34 -8.61 -6.61
C VAL A 23 -1.50 -7.92 -5.54
N TYR A 24 -1.43 -6.59 -5.55
CA TYR A 24 -0.74 -5.81 -4.52
C TYR A 24 -1.27 -6.12 -3.11
N VAL A 25 -2.59 -6.05 -2.91
CA VAL A 25 -3.21 -6.28 -1.59
C VAL A 25 -2.92 -7.69 -1.07
N ILE A 26 -2.92 -8.70 -1.94
CA ILE A 26 -2.62 -10.09 -1.53
C ILE A 26 -1.14 -10.24 -1.19
N LEU A 27 -0.25 -9.79 -2.08
CA LEU A 27 1.19 -9.97 -1.94
C LEU A 27 1.75 -9.15 -0.77
N ASP A 28 1.45 -7.85 -0.75
CA ASP A 28 1.89 -6.97 0.33
C ASP A 28 1.17 -7.30 1.65
N GLY A 29 -0.08 -7.76 1.59
CA GLY A 29 -0.83 -8.22 2.77
C GLY A 29 -0.13 -9.36 3.52
N PHE A 30 0.53 -10.27 2.81
CA PHE A 30 1.38 -11.30 3.42
C PHE A 30 2.58 -10.68 4.17
N ASP A 31 3.31 -9.77 3.53
CA ASP A 31 4.47 -9.09 4.11
C ASP A 31 4.09 -8.28 5.36
N LEU A 32 2.98 -7.55 5.29
CA LEU A 32 2.41 -6.78 6.40
C LEU A 32 2.02 -7.71 7.56
N GLY A 33 1.36 -8.83 7.27
CA GLY A 33 0.99 -9.83 8.27
C GLY A 33 2.20 -10.42 9.00
N VAL A 34 3.25 -10.75 8.25
CA VAL A 34 4.51 -11.22 8.84
C VAL A 34 5.15 -10.13 9.70
N GLY A 35 5.14 -8.86 9.27
CA GLY A 35 5.67 -7.75 10.07
C GLY A 35 4.91 -7.47 11.36
N ILE A 36 3.58 -7.62 11.37
CA ILE A 36 2.77 -7.53 12.58
C ILE A 36 3.11 -8.67 13.54
N LEU A 37 3.15 -9.91 13.03
CA LEU A 37 3.49 -11.09 13.84
C LEU A 37 4.93 -11.03 14.37
N PHE A 38 5.83 -10.41 13.62
CA PHE A 38 7.23 -10.25 13.98
C PHE A 38 7.39 -9.51 15.31
N GLY A 39 6.57 -8.48 15.56
CA GLY A 39 6.58 -7.75 16.84
C GLY A 39 6.20 -8.61 18.06
N SER A 40 5.36 -9.63 17.87
CA SER A 40 4.94 -10.55 18.94
C SER A 40 5.88 -11.75 19.12
N THR A 41 6.76 -12.00 18.15
CA THR A 41 7.68 -13.14 18.17
C THR A 41 8.90 -12.79 19.01
N VAL A 42 9.24 -13.59 20.03
CA VAL A 42 10.40 -13.35 20.91
C VAL A 42 11.64 -14.12 20.45
N ASP A 43 11.44 -15.27 19.80
CA ASP A 43 12.51 -16.15 19.32
C ASP A 43 13.21 -15.55 18.08
N GLU A 44 14.50 -15.24 18.21
CA GLU A 44 15.31 -14.66 17.15
C GLU A 44 15.46 -15.59 15.93
N ALA A 45 15.51 -16.92 16.14
CA ALA A 45 15.58 -17.86 15.02
C ALA A 45 14.31 -17.82 14.18
N ARG A 46 13.14 -17.68 14.82
CA ARG A 46 11.86 -17.47 14.13
C ARG A 46 11.82 -16.11 13.44
N ARG A 47 12.29 -15.04 14.09
CA ARG A 47 12.38 -13.70 13.47
C ARG A 47 13.21 -13.71 12.18
N VAL A 48 14.36 -14.36 12.20
CA VAL A 48 15.20 -14.53 11.01
C VAL A 48 14.48 -15.34 9.94
N SER A 49 13.81 -16.43 10.31
CA SER A 49 13.03 -17.22 9.35
C SER A 49 11.88 -16.43 8.71
N MET A 50 11.19 -15.59 9.49
CA MET A 50 10.13 -14.70 9.01
C MET A 50 10.66 -13.64 8.05
N MET A 51 11.81 -13.03 8.34
CA MET A 51 12.42 -12.07 7.42
C MET A 51 12.85 -12.75 6.11
N ASN A 52 13.45 -13.93 6.21
CA ASN A 52 13.91 -14.67 5.04
C ASN A 52 12.76 -15.13 4.13
N SER A 53 11.53 -15.30 4.65
CA SER A 53 10.37 -15.63 3.81
C SER A 53 9.89 -14.46 2.95
N ILE A 54 10.17 -13.22 3.35
CA ILE A 54 9.74 -12.00 2.66
C ILE A 54 10.84 -11.44 1.75
N ALA A 55 12.11 -11.53 2.19
CA ALA A 55 13.30 -10.97 1.51
C ALA A 55 13.28 -11.08 -0.03
N PRO A 56 12.95 -12.24 -0.64
CA PRO A 56 13.07 -12.40 -2.08
C PRO A 56 11.98 -11.68 -2.89
N PHE A 57 10.87 -11.31 -2.25
CA PHE A 57 9.63 -10.91 -2.94
C PHE A 57 9.19 -9.48 -2.61
N TRP A 58 9.59 -8.97 -1.45
CA TRP A 58 9.08 -7.69 -0.89
C TRP A 58 9.19 -6.51 -1.89
N ASP A 59 10.33 -6.35 -2.54
CA ASP A 59 10.59 -5.24 -3.48
C ASP A 59 9.73 -5.38 -4.76
N GLY A 60 9.48 -6.61 -5.17
CA GLY A 60 8.55 -6.92 -6.26
C GLY A 60 7.10 -6.59 -5.89
N ASN A 61 6.70 -6.79 -4.63
CA ASN A 61 5.36 -6.50 -4.15
C ASN A 61 5.06 -4.99 -4.25
N GLU A 62 6.00 -4.14 -3.88
CA GLU A 62 5.87 -2.68 -3.99
C GLU A 62 5.71 -2.19 -5.43
N THR A 63 6.30 -2.91 -6.38
CA THR A 63 6.21 -2.54 -7.80
C THR A 63 4.77 -2.54 -8.30
N TRP A 64 3.89 -3.39 -7.75
CA TRP A 64 2.47 -3.40 -8.10
C TRP A 64 1.76 -2.09 -7.71
N LEU A 65 2.10 -1.51 -6.56
CA LEU A 65 1.56 -0.21 -6.15
C LEU A 65 1.98 0.89 -7.12
N VAL A 66 3.22 0.85 -7.61
CA VAL A 66 3.73 1.79 -8.61
C VAL A 66 2.98 1.64 -9.93
N ILE A 67 2.71 0.40 -10.38
CA ILE A 67 1.92 0.14 -11.58
C ILE A 67 0.50 0.69 -11.43
N VAL A 68 -0.14 0.53 -10.27
CA VAL A 68 -1.47 1.12 -10.01
C VAL A 68 -1.43 2.64 -10.14
N GLY A 69 -0.47 3.30 -9.48
CA GLY A 69 -0.34 4.76 -9.54
C GLY A 69 -0.05 5.27 -10.95
N ALA A 70 0.92 4.67 -11.64
CA ALA A 70 1.30 5.04 -13.00
C ALA A 70 0.19 4.74 -14.02
N GLY A 71 -0.50 3.60 -13.87
CA GLY A 71 -1.61 3.20 -14.74
C GLY A 71 -2.82 4.10 -14.58
N LEU A 72 -3.16 4.49 -13.35
CA LEU A 72 -4.19 5.49 -13.09
C LEU A 72 -3.82 6.84 -13.69
N PHE A 73 -2.58 7.30 -13.50
CA PHE A 73 -2.13 8.57 -14.07
C PHE A 73 -2.17 8.59 -15.60
N ALA A 74 -1.72 7.51 -16.25
CA ALA A 74 -1.65 7.41 -17.70
C ALA A 74 -3.03 7.25 -18.38
N THR A 75 -3.92 6.45 -17.79
CA THR A 75 -5.19 6.08 -18.43
C THR A 75 -6.38 6.88 -17.89
N PHE A 76 -6.37 7.21 -16.59
CA PHE A 76 -7.48 7.89 -15.90
C PHE A 76 -7.00 9.09 -15.05
N PRO A 77 -6.42 10.12 -15.68
CA PRO A 77 -5.77 11.23 -14.97
C PRO A 77 -6.71 11.98 -14.02
N THR A 78 -8.00 12.12 -14.37
CA THR A 78 -9.00 12.72 -13.48
C THR A 78 -9.24 11.88 -12.22
N VAL A 79 -9.34 10.55 -12.37
CA VAL A 79 -9.51 9.63 -11.22
C VAL A 79 -8.27 9.69 -10.34
N TYR A 80 -7.07 9.72 -10.94
CA TYR A 80 -5.81 9.86 -10.22
C TYR A 80 -5.76 11.16 -9.39
N ALA A 81 -6.14 12.29 -9.98
CA ALA A 81 -6.15 13.60 -9.32
C ALA A 81 -7.15 13.65 -8.14
N VAL A 82 -8.38 13.17 -8.35
CA VAL A 82 -9.39 13.08 -7.28
C VAL A 82 -8.93 12.16 -6.16
N PHE A 83 -8.40 10.98 -6.50
CA PHE A 83 -7.92 10.01 -5.53
C PHE A 83 -6.78 10.59 -4.67
N LEU A 84 -5.76 11.18 -5.28
CA LEU A 84 -4.68 11.81 -4.52
C LEU A 84 -5.14 13.01 -3.70
N GLY A 85 -6.12 13.79 -4.19
CA GLY A 85 -6.71 14.88 -3.42
C GLY A 85 -7.43 14.38 -2.17
N ALA A 86 -8.25 13.33 -2.31
CA ALA A 86 -9.02 12.75 -1.21
C ALA A 86 -8.16 11.96 -0.22
N PHE A 87 -7.14 11.27 -0.72
CA PHE A 87 -6.32 10.32 0.05
C PHE A 87 -4.87 10.80 0.23
N TYR A 88 -4.59 12.11 0.13
CA TYR A 88 -3.23 12.64 0.27
C TYR A 88 -2.54 12.16 1.56
N ILE A 89 -3.18 12.37 2.71
CA ILE A 89 -2.63 11.98 4.01
C ILE A 89 -2.53 10.45 4.14
N PRO A 90 -3.57 9.65 3.82
CA PRO A 90 -3.46 8.20 3.76
C PRO A 90 -2.31 7.69 2.87
N VAL A 91 -2.20 8.15 1.63
CA VAL A 91 -1.14 7.74 0.70
C VAL A 91 0.23 8.12 1.25
N LEU A 92 0.38 9.31 1.83
CA LEU A 92 1.64 9.71 2.47
C LEU A 92 2.03 8.78 3.62
N LEU A 93 1.08 8.46 4.52
CA LEU A 93 1.33 7.54 5.64
C LEU A 93 1.67 6.12 5.16
N LEU A 94 1.00 5.66 4.10
CA LEU A 94 1.30 4.38 3.46
C LEU A 94 2.73 4.37 2.94
N LEU A 95 3.12 5.35 2.12
CA LEU A 95 4.47 5.43 1.56
C LEU A 95 5.55 5.53 2.64
N LEU A 96 5.33 6.33 3.69
CA LEU A 96 6.25 6.42 4.81
C LEU A 96 6.39 5.08 5.54
N GLY A 97 5.27 4.37 5.78
CA GLY A 97 5.29 3.05 6.40
C GLY A 97 6.08 2.02 5.59
N LEU A 98 5.92 2.02 4.27
CA LEU A 98 6.65 1.15 3.35
C LEU A 98 8.16 1.47 3.31
N ILE A 99 8.53 2.76 3.30
CA ILE A 99 9.92 3.20 3.40
C ILE A 99 10.55 2.74 4.72
N PHE A 100 9.87 2.97 5.84
CA PHE A 100 10.35 2.53 7.15
C PHE A 100 10.52 1.01 7.20
N ARG A 101 9.62 0.25 6.57
CA ARG A 101 9.71 -1.21 6.46
C ARG A 101 10.97 -1.63 5.72
N GLY A 102 11.25 -1.04 4.54
CA GLY A 102 12.45 -1.32 3.76
C GLY A 102 13.75 -0.95 4.46
N VAL A 103 13.78 0.22 5.11
CA VAL A 103 14.93 0.67 5.90
C VAL A 103 15.16 -0.26 7.10
N ALA A 104 14.11 -0.62 7.83
CA ALA A 104 14.22 -1.55 8.95
C ALA A 104 14.75 -2.92 8.50
N PHE A 105 14.31 -3.40 7.34
CA PHE A 105 14.77 -4.66 6.75
C PHE A 105 16.27 -4.65 6.47
N GLU A 106 16.76 -3.65 5.72
CA GLU A 106 18.18 -3.54 5.33
C GLU A 106 19.09 -3.28 6.54
N PHE A 107 18.70 -2.37 7.44
CA PHE A 107 19.54 -1.99 8.58
C PHE A 107 19.59 -3.07 9.67
N ARG A 108 18.59 -3.95 9.77
CA ARG A 108 18.62 -5.06 10.73
C ARG A 108 19.72 -6.07 10.43
N TYR A 109 20.05 -6.31 9.17
CA TYR A 109 21.20 -7.15 8.79
C TYR A 109 22.56 -6.49 9.09
N ARG A 110 22.61 -5.15 9.16
CA ARG A 110 23.85 -4.37 9.27
C ARG A 110 24.20 -3.95 10.71
N GLY A 111 23.22 -3.64 11.55
CA GLY A 111 23.46 -2.98 12.85
C GLY A 111 23.08 -3.82 14.06
N GLN A 112 24.04 -4.18 14.93
CA GLN A 112 23.74 -5.00 16.11
C GLN A 112 23.13 -4.24 17.30
N ARG A 113 23.41 -2.93 17.44
CA ARG A 113 23.14 -2.13 18.66
C ARG A 113 21.74 -1.52 18.74
N LEU A 114 21.08 -1.28 17.60
CA LEU A 114 19.76 -0.65 17.49
C LEU A 114 18.69 -1.59 16.91
N ARG A 115 18.94 -2.91 16.97
CA ARG A 115 18.04 -3.95 16.43
C ARG A 115 16.59 -3.83 16.92
N TRP A 116 16.40 -3.50 18.19
CA TRP A 116 15.07 -3.34 18.79
C TRP A 116 14.27 -2.16 18.21
N LEU A 117 14.93 -1.07 17.79
CA LEU A 117 14.26 0.05 17.12
C LEU A 117 13.79 -0.36 15.72
N TRP A 118 14.63 -1.10 14.99
CA TRP A 118 14.27 -1.61 13.66
C TRP A 118 13.16 -2.64 13.73
N ASP A 119 13.14 -3.48 14.77
CA ASP A 119 12.04 -4.42 15.04
C ASP A 119 10.73 -3.71 15.32
N GLY A 120 10.78 -2.68 16.16
CA GLY A 120 9.62 -1.82 16.44
C GLY A 120 9.15 -1.10 15.17
N GLY A 121 10.07 -0.55 14.39
CA GLY A 121 9.77 0.15 13.14
C GLY A 121 9.13 -0.76 12.09
N PHE A 122 9.60 -1.99 11.95
CA PHE A 122 9.03 -2.98 11.05
C PHE A 122 7.59 -3.35 11.46
N CYS A 123 7.37 -3.62 12.75
CA CYS A 123 6.02 -3.95 13.25
C CYS A 123 5.05 -2.77 13.14
N ILE A 124 5.45 -1.59 13.65
CA ILE A 124 4.61 -0.40 13.64
C ILE A 124 4.32 0.06 12.21
N GLY A 125 5.34 0.04 11.33
CA GLY A 125 5.18 0.33 9.92
C GLY A 125 4.13 -0.58 9.27
N SER A 126 4.22 -1.90 9.51
CA SER A 126 3.24 -2.86 8.98
C SER A 126 1.82 -2.64 9.52
N ILE A 127 1.67 -2.31 10.80
CA ILE A 127 0.35 -1.98 11.40
C ILE A 127 -0.23 -0.73 10.73
N VAL A 128 0.57 0.33 10.60
CA VAL A 128 0.12 1.60 10.01
C VAL A 128 -0.31 1.40 8.56
N VAL A 129 0.48 0.70 7.75
CA VAL A 129 0.15 0.45 6.34
C VAL A 129 -1.13 -0.39 6.22
N ALA A 130 -1.24 -1.49 6.98
CA ALA A 130 -2.43 -2.33 6.97
C ALA A 130 -3.70 -1.57 7.39
N PHE A 131 -3.60 -0.73 8.43
CA PHE A 131 -4.69 0.12 8.88
C PHE A 131 -5.08 1.16 7.82
N VAL A 132 -4.11 1.86 7.25
CA VAL A 132 -4.34 2.90 6.23
C VAL A 132 -4.96 2.31 4.97
N GLN A 133 -4.48 1.16 4.48
CA GLN A 133 -5.09 0.47 3.35
C GLN A 133 -6.54 0.09 3.64
N GLY A 134 -6.82 -0.53 4.79
CA GLY A 134 -8.17 -0.91 5.18
C GLY A 134 -9.10 0.29 5.35
N ALA A 135 -8.61 1.36 5.97
CA ALA A 135 -9.35 2.61 6.14
C ALA A 135 -9.63 3.29 4.78
N ALA A 136 -8.67 3.26 3.86
CA ALA A 136 -8.83 3.83 2.52
C ALA A 136 -9.93 3.09 1.73
N VAL A 137 -9.92 1.75 1.74
CA VAL A 137 -10.99 0.95 1.12
C VAL A 137 -12.34 1.23 1.79
N GLY A 138 -12.38 1.29 3.13
CA GLY A 138 -13.61 1.62 3.87
C GLY A 138 -14.15 3.02 3.57
N ALA A 139 -13.28 3.99 3.31
CA ALA A 139 -13.67 5.33 2.90
C ALA A 139 -14.16 5.35 1.44
N MET A 140 -13.51 4.63 0.52
CA MET A 140 -13.98 4.47 -0.86
C MET A 140 -15.39 3.89 -0.92
N MET A 141 -15.70 2.90 -0.07
CA MET A 141 -17.05 2.31 0.00
C MET A 141 -18.13 3.30 0.47
N ARG A 142 -17.76 4.32 1.25
CA ARG A 142 -18.69 5.39 1.66
C ARG A 142 -18.90 6.45 0.57
N GLY A 143 -18.10 6.43 -0.48
CA GLY A 143 -18.07 7.45 -1.51
C GLY A 143 -17.17 8.62 -1.14
N ILE A 144 -16.58 9.22 -2.18
CA ILE A 144 -15.75 10.42 -2.07
C ILE A 144 -16.61 11.58 -2.58
N ALA A 145 -16.72 12.67 -1.81
CA ALA A 145 -17.36 13.88 -2.28
C ALA A 145 -16.49 14.50 -3.39
N VAL A 146 -17.04 14.55 -4.60
CA VAL A 146 -16.39 15.11 -5.79
C VAL A 146 -17.28 16.22 -6.32
N ASP A 147 -16.72 17.41 -6.49
CA ASP A 147 -17.37 18.55 -7.15
C ASP A 147 -16.47 19.02 -8.30
N ASP A 148 -17.02 19.16 -9.51
CA ASP A 148 -16.30 19.53 -10.74
C ASP A 148 -14.99 18.75 -11.02
N GLY A 149 -14.96 17.44 -10.71
CA GLY A 149 -13.79 16.60 -10.94
C GLY A 149 -12.62 16.89 -9.99
N GLN A 150 -12.88 17.62 -8.91
CA GLN A 150 -11.97 17.82 -7.80
C GLN A 150 -12.57 17.25 -6.51
N TYR A 151 -11.70 16.86 -5.58
CA TYR A 151 -12.14 16.48 -4.25
C TYR A 151 -12.69 17.72 -3.53
N SER A 152 -13.97 17.71 -3.15
CA SER A 152 -14.65 18.87 -2.57
C SER A 152 -14.62 18.93 -1.04
N GLY A 153 -13.90 17.99 -0.40
CA GLY A 153 -13.84 17.88 1.05
C GLY A 153 -14.98 17.05 1.62
N GLY A 154 -14.70 16.28 2.68
CA GLY A 154 -15.70 15.56 3.46
C GLY A 154 -16.05 16.34 4.73
N SER A 155 -17.35 16.46 5.02
CA SER A 155 -17.87 16.91 6.32
C SER A 155 -17.69 15.85 7.40
#